data_AF-A0A673YAW0-F1
#
_entry.id   AF-A0A673YAW0-F1
#
_cell.length_a   1.000
_cell.length_b   1.000
_cell.length_c   1.000
_cell.angle_alpha   90.00
_cell.angle_beta   90.00
_cell.angle_gamma   90.00
#
_symmetry.space_group_name_H-M   'P 1'
#
loop_
_entity.id
_entity.type
_entity.pdbx_description
1 polymer ?
#
loop_
_entity_poly.entity_id
_entity_poly.type
_entity_poly.pdbx_seq_one_letter_code
_entity_poly.pdbx_strand_id
1 'polypeptide(L)'
;DLRLLQTLNVKGLFTFLYFIQEKDAWILTQLPTSVGRMSSLRTLDLSENSVRELPRDLALARTLESLTLDAALMSYPPASVCTTGTEDIQRFLCTELGEEYCPSSQFLLPVLESDSGKQSLDNVDSLEVAWQSKFNDFEKRKEQKHQEKLAFERQLEEKQKEHHQLLLMNNSHKENILLSVRQEQERLELGVSVQQRFQEVERQRILGKVRQAETGIANRISNLLLDNKRRNGVSQSLIFVFPCLLSLFLSPVAMQKMLSESCSMRLMQEASDSRRQSLVTEACRSLESQDRKFDQVLSLQQLDKSKAIACILQEEEMQKAAFQALQLQKDSVHGYIQQQIRLIEGELMQLTKLEVKRHNLDAENLQEVLWEQRSALSDLLQQLLKEKDQREVELRQVLQEMELKSDSNQQNYWLIQYQRLLDAKPLLLRMQEVGVESDLVSLLCKLSAQHYLPIMAHHRVTSEALRHMTTKDLRKLGINEMGIQKALLNWAREQPTAPSEGACKADPQEEEAVPSPSSLPSAPGETPTSTPPLTPVNPSAPSLIDGPGSSECVVCMETESQVIFLPCGHVCCCQMCSDALQTCPLCRSNIAQHLRIYHC
;
A
#
# COMPACT_ATOMS: atom_id res chain seq x y z
N ASP A 1 -13.52 -1.37 28.57
CA ASP A 1 -12.97 -2.23 29.65
C ASP A 1 -12.40 -3.49 28.99
N LEU A 2 -11.13 -3.81 29.21
CA LEU A 2 -10.45 -4.91 28.50
C LEU A 2 -10.70 -6.29 29.13
N ARG A 3 -11.28 -6.37 30.33
CA ARG A 3 -11.44 -7.61 31.10
C ARG A 3 -12.28 -8.69 30.41
N LEU A 4 -13.16 -8.28 29.49
CA LEU A 4 -14.08 -9.14 28.73
C LEU A 4 -13.55 -9.56 27.35
N LEU A 5 -12.38 -9.09 26.91
CA LEU A 5 -11.81 -9.49 25.63
C LEU A 5 -11.39 -10.97 25.65
N GLN A 6 -11.95 -11.75 24.73
CA GLN A 6 -11.65 -13.17 24.59
C GLN A 6 -10.48 -13.45 23.65
N THR A 7 -10.15 -12.51 22.76
CA THR A 7 -9.01 -12.61 21.85
C THR A 7 -8.22 -11.31 21.87
N LEU A 8 -6.89 -11.42 21.91
CA LEU A 8 -5.95 -10.31 21.81
C LEU A 8 -4.87 -10.71 20.81
N ASN A 9 -5.06 -10.32 19.54
CA ASN A 9 -4.05 -10.51 18.51
C ASN A 9 -3.21 -9.22 18.39
N VAL A 10 -1.91 -9.36 18.59
CA VAL A 10 -0.92 -8.27 18.57
C VAL A 10 0.15 -8.54 17.51
N LYS A 11 -0.16 -9.30 16.45
CA LYS A 11 0.74 -9.48 15.31
C LYS A 11 1.24 -8.14 14.79
N GLY A 12 2.54 -8.07 14.51
CA GLY A 12 3.15 -6.88 13.92
C GLY A 12 2.43 -6.46 12.64
N LEU A 13 1.96 -5.21 12.57
CA LEU A 13 1.18 -4.67 11.45
C LEU A 13 2.04 -4.45 10.20
N PHE A 14 2.50 -5.53 9.57
CA PHE A 14 3.47 -5.48 8.47
C PHE A 14 2.87 -5.61 7.06
N THR A 15 1.55 -5.88 6.94
CA THR A 15 0.93 -6.28 5.65
C THR A 15 -0.30 -5.50 5.20
N PHE A 16 -0.86 -4.57 6.00
CA PHE A 16 -2.00 -3.74 5.58
C PHE A 16 -1.96 -2.31 6.14
N LEU A 17 -1.15 -1.42 5.53
CA LEU A 17 -1.45 0.02 5.39
C LEU A 17 -0.44 0.74 4.46
N TYR A 18 -0.51 0.44 3.17
CA TYR A 18 0.23 1.16 2.12
C TYR A 18 -0.39 2.56 1.84
N PHE A 19 -0.48 3.46 2.83
CA PHE A 19 -0.81 4.89 2.56
C PHE A 19 -0.45 5.96 3.62
N ILE A 20 0.05 5.64 4.83
CA ILE A 20 0.33 6.68 5.86
C ILE A 20 1.84 6.79 6.13
N GLN A 21 2.39 8.00 5.99
CA GLN A 21 3.79 8.32 6.31
C GLN A 21 3.99 8.76 7.77
N GLU A 22 3.60 7.91 8.74
CA GLU A 22 4.09 8.00 10.11
C GLU A 22 4.78 6.69 10.46
N LYS A 23 6.06 6.77 10.85
CA LYS A 23 6.98 5.63 10.81
C LYS A 23 7.19 4.94 12.15
N ASP A 24 6.18 5.04 13.02
CA ASP A 24 6.10 4.27 14.25
C ASP A 24 5.65 2.85 13.94
N ALA A 25 6.61 1.95 13.75
CA ALA A 25 6.33 0.51 13.77
C ALA A 25 6.06 0.09 15.23
N TRP A 26 4.82 -0.29 15.54
CA TRP A 26 4.37 -0.71 16.88
C TRP A 26 4.91 -2.11 17.26
N ILE A 27 6.24 -2.27 17.26
CA ILE A 27 6.92 -3.51 17.66
C ILE A 27 6.83 -3.62 19.19
N LEU A 28 6.03 -4.56 19.70
CA LEU A 28 5.95 -4.78 21.14
C LEU A 28 7.28 -5.36 21.65
N THR A 29 7.88 -4.71 22.65
CA THR A 29 9.15 -5.13 23.29
C THR A 29 8.94 -5.74 24.67
N GLN A 30 7.85 -5.37 25.36
CA GLN A 30 7.43 -5.91 26.64
C GLN A 30 5.89 -6.00 26.68
N LEU A 31 5.35 -7.06 27.30
CA LEU A 31 3.92 -7.23 27.52
C LEU A 31 3.56 -6.73 28.93
N PRO A 32 2.56 -5.83 29.10
CA PRO A 32 2.24 -5.28 30.41
C PRO A 32 1.54 -6.31 31.31
N THR A 33 1.84 -6.26 32.62
CA THR A 33 1.28 -7.14 33.67
C THR A 33 -0.25 -7.10 33.75
N SER A 34 -0.89 -6.05 33.24
CA SER A 34 -2.34 -5.93 33.12
C SER A 34 -2.99 -7.02 32.25
N VAL A 35 -2.28 -7.62 31.30
CA VAL A 35 -2.81 -8.71 30.44
C VAL A 35 -3.17 -9.95 31.27
N GLY A 36 -2.38 -10.24 32.31
CA GLY A 36 -2.69 -11.32 33.26
C GLY A 36 -4.01 -11.16 34.01
N ARG A 37 -4.53 -9.92 34.11
CA ARG A 37 -5.80 -9.61 34.78
C ARG A 37 -7.02 -9.70 33.85
N MET A 38 -6.86 -10.19 32.62
CA MET A 38 -7.93 -10.39 31.65
C MET A 38 -8.58 -11.77 31.85
N SER A 39 -9.52 -11.86 32.80
CA SER A 39 -10.18 -13.11 33.21
C SER A 39 -10.99 -13.84 32.12
N SER A 40 -11.21 -13.21 30.96
CA SER A 40 -11.95 -13.78 29.82
C SER A 40 -11.07 -14.15 28.61
N LEU A 41 -9.76 -13.90 28.65
CA LEU A 41 -8.85 -14.01 27.51
C LEU A 41 -8.56 -15.48 27.15
N ARG A 42 -9.02 -15.94 25.98
CA ARG A 42 -8.81 -17.29 25.43
C ARG A 42 -7.64 -17.39 24.45
N THR A 43 -7.43 -16.37 23.61
CA THR A 43 -6.37 -16.39 22.59
C THR A 43 -5.48 -15.15 22.69
N LEU A 44 -4.17 -15.36 22.83
CA LEU A 44 -3.16 -14.31 22.86
C LEU A 44 -2.10 -14.57 21.77
N ASP A 45 -2.03 -13.71 20.76
CA ASP A 45 -1.04 -13.82 19.68
C ASP A 45 -0.03 -12.68 19.75
N LEU A 46 1.22 -13.04 19.98
CA LEU A 46 2.37 -12.15 20.13
C LEU A 46 3.42 -12.40 19.04
N SER A 47 3.13 -13.24 18.05
CA SER A 47 4.05 -13.50 16.93
C SER A 47 4.39 -12.23 16.14
N GLU A 48 5.56 -12.19 15.52
CA GLU A 48 6.07 -11.04 14.75
C GLU A 48 6.39 -9.79 15.63
N ASN A 49 6.73 -10.01 16.91
CA ASN A 49 7.15 -8.96 17.85
C ASN A 49 8.56 -9.19 18.42
N SER A 50 9.10 -8.20 19.14
CA SER A 50 10.39 -8.27 19.84
C SER A 50 10.26 -8.47 21.36
N VAL A 51 9.17 -9.11 21.80
CA VAL A 51 8.97 -9.49 23.21
C VAL A 51 9.98 -10.56 23.59
N ARG A 52 10.72 -10.32 24.68
CA ARG A 52 11.70 -11.27 25.24
C ARG A 52 11.22 -11.93 26.53
N GLU A 53 10.31 -11.28 27.24
CA GLU A 53 9.90 -11.66 28.59
C GLU A 53 8.38 -11.57 28.73
N LEU A 54 7.73 -12.66 29.17
CA LEU A 54 6.33 -12.66 29.55
C LEU A 54 6.17 -12.27 31.03
N PRO A 55 5.17 -11.45 31.39
CA PRO A 55 4.85 -11.16 32.78
C PRO A 55 4.37 -12.43 33.50
N ARG A 56 4.84 -12.63 34.74
CA ARG A 56 4.43 -13.76 35.60
C ARG A 56 2.91 -13.79 35.79
N ASP A 57 2.28 -12.63 35.87
CA ASP A 57 0.83 -12.45 35.97
C ASP A 57 0.03 -13.16 34.87
N LEU A 58 0.63 -13.52 33.72
CA LEU A 58 -0.09 -14.22 32.64
C LEU A 58 -0.66 -15.58 33.08
N ALA A 59 -0.11 -16.23 34.11
CA ALA A 59 -0.70 -17.42 34.72
C ALA A 59 -2.05 -17.16 35.44
N LEU A 60 -2.40 -15.90 35.73
CA LEU A 60 -3.72 -15.53 36.26
C LEU A 60 -4.81 -15.53 35.18
N ALA A 61 -4.44 -15.54 33.89
CA ALA A 61 -5.36 -15.69 32.77
C ALA A 61 -5.77 -17.18 32.59
N ARG A 62 -6.48 -17.72 33.60
CA ARG A 62 -6.91 -19.14 33.67
C ARG A 62 -7.89 -19.57 32.58
N THR A 63 -8.37 -18.66 31.75
CA THR A 63 -9.22 -18.92 30.58
C THR A 63 -8.44 -18.99 29.25
N LEU A 64 -7.12 -18.77 29.26
CA LEU A 64 -6.28 -18.83 28.06
C LEU A 64 -6.17 -20.26 27.54
N GLU A 65 -6.49 -20.45 26.26
CA GLU A 65 -6.48 -21.71 25.51
C GLU A 65 -5.33 -21.76 24.50
N SER A 66 -4.94 -20.60 23.96
CA SER A 66 -3.92 -20.49 22.91
C SER A 66 -3.00 -19.28 23.09
N LEU A 67 -1.68 -19.54 23.07
CA LEU A 67 -0.62 -18.55 23.11
C LEU A 67 0.38 -18.79 21.98
N THR A 68 0.51 -17.84 21.05
CA THR A 68 1.49 -17.91 19.94
C THR A 68 2.56 -16.84 20.10
N LEU A 69 3.83 -17.25 20.09
CA LEU A 69 4.99 -16.37 20.26
C LEU A 69 6.26 -16.94 19.62
N ASP A 70 7.24 -16.08 19.37
CA ASP A 70 8.51 -16.44 18.72
C ASP A 70 9.52 -17.00 19.72
N ALA A 71 9.40 -18.30 20.04
CA ALA A 71 10.16 -19.01 21.08
C ALA A 71 11.70 -18.81 21.02
N ALA A 72 12.27 -18.54 19.85
CA ALA A 72 13.70 -18.30 19.66
C ALA A 72 14.19 -16.92 20.16
N LEU A 73 13.28 -15.97 20.45
CA LEU A 73 13.59 -14.62 20.94
C LEU A 73 13.41 -14.47 22.47
N MET A 74 12.89 -15.50 23.13
CA MET A 74 12.51 -15.47 24.55
C MET A 74 13.70 -15.67 25.49
N SER A 75 13.86 -14.78 26.47
CA SER A 75 14.67 -14.98 27.67
C SER A 75 13.87 -15.55 28.84
N TYR A 76 12.57 -15.24 28.95
CA TYR A 76 11.70 -15.75 30.01
C TYR A 76 10.24 -15.92 29.53
N PRO A 77 9.63 -17.12 29.54
CA PRO A 77 10.21 -18.43 29.87
C PRO A 77 11.40 -18.83 28.98
N PRO A 78 12.21 -19.82 29.37
CA PRO A 78 13.28 -20.32 28.50
C PRO A 78 12.72 -20.95 27.23
N ALA A 79 13.41 -20.77 26.10
CA ALA A 79 12.98 -21.19 24.76
C ALA A 79 12.50 -22.66 24.69
N SER A 80 13.08 -23.57 25.48
CA SER A 80 12.69 -24.99 25.53
C SER A 80 11.28 -25.25 26.07
N VAL A 81 10.74 -24.35 26.91
CA VAL A 81 9.33 -24.37 27.36
C VAL A 81 8.44 -23.71 26.31
N CYS A 82 8.91 -22.62 25.71
CA CYS A 82 8.20 -21.93 24.64
C CYS A 82 7.99 -22.79 23.38
N THR A 83 8.81 -23.81 23.14
CA THR A 83 8.67 -24.73 22.01
C THR A 83 7.64 -25.85 22.18
N THR A 84 7.16 -26.15 23.39
CA THR A 84 6.30 -27.33 23.62
C THR A 84 4.80 -27.03 23.69
N GLY A 85 4.40 -25.81 24.09
CA GLY A 85 3.05 -25.28 23.84
C GLY A 85 2.46 -24.41 24.94
N THR A 86 1.24 -23.88 24.70
CA THR A 86 0.50 -23.01 25.64
C THR A 86 0.43 -23.59 27.06
N GLU A 87 0.09 -24.88 27.18
CA GLU A 87 -0.09 -25.53 28.47
C GLU A 87 1.21 -25.61 29.27
N ASP A 88 2.35 -25.85 28.62
CA ASP A 88 3.64 -25.94 29.29
C ASP A 88 4.15 -24.56 29.70
N ILE A 89 3.90 -23.53 28.87
CA ILE A 89 4.15 -22.12 29.21
C ILE A 89 3.31 -21.72 30.42
N GLN A 90 2.00 -22.01 30.43
CA GLN A 90 1.15 -21.73 31.59
C GLN A 90 1.58 -22.55 32.81
N ARG A 91 1.86 -23.84 32.69
CA ARG A 91 2.28 -24.69 33.81
C ARG A 91 3.61 -24.23 34.40
N PHE A 92 4.56 -23.78 33.58
CA PHE A 92 5.78 -23.13 34.02
C PHE A 92 5.49 -21.82 34.78
N LEU A 93 4.66 -20.94 34.22
CA LEU A 93 4.30 -19.67 34.86
C LEU A 93 3.49 -19.84 36.16
N CYS A 94 2.61 -20.84 36.24
CA CYS A 94 1.91 -21.22 37.47
C CYS A 94 2.88 -21.77 38.52
N THR A 95 3.83 -22.63 38.12
CA THR A 95 4.90 -23.14 39.00
C THR A 95 5.76 -22.00 39.56
N GLU A 96 6.11 -21.02 38.71
CA GLU A 96 6.84 -19.79 39.07
C GLU A 96 6.03 -18.76 39.88
N LEU A 97 4.71 -18.98 40.06
CA LEU A 97 3.84 -18.25 41.00
C LEU A 97 3.46 -19.06 42.26
N GLY A 98 3.73 -20.37 42.28
CA GLY A 98 3.26 -21.27 43.35
C GLY A 98 1.77 -21.65 43.26
N GLU A 99 1.17 -21.51 42.09
CA GLU A 99 -0.23 -21.83 41.79
C GLU A 99 -0.35 -23.19 41.09
N GLU A 100 -1.43 -23.94 41.33
CA GLU A 100 -1.71 -25.16 40.56
C GLU A 100 -2.20 -24.83 39.14
N TYR A 101 -1.77 -25.60 38.15
CA TYR A 101 -2.22 -25.45 36.77
C TYR A 101 -3.62 -26.06 36.57
N CYS A 102 -4.65 -25.21 36.51
CA CYS A 102 -5.99 -25.60 36.09
C CYS A 102 -6.14 -25.45 34.56
N PRO A 103 -6.54 -26.51 33.82
CA PRO A 103 -6.88 -26.38 32.41
C PRO A 103 -8.06 -25.44 32.18
N SER A 104 -8.03 -24.67 31.10
CA SER A 104 -8.98 -23.61 30.75
C SER A 104 -10.44 -24.09 30.64
N SER A 105 -10.64 -25.40 30.38
CA SER A 105 -11.94 -26.06 30.35
C SER A 105 -12.70 -26.11 31.68
N GLN A 106 -12.05 -25.79 32.81
CA GLN A 106 -12.71 -25.70 34.12
C GLN A 106 -13.28 -24.31 34.45
N PHE A 107 -12.89 -23.26 33.70
CA PHE A 107 -13.33 -21.88 33.96
C PHE A 107 -14.49 -21.45 33.04
N LEU A 108 -15.72 -21.80 33.44
CA LEU A 108 -16.94 -21.19 32.90
C LEU A 108 -17.12 -19.78 33.47
N LEU A 109 -17.39 -18.80 32.61
CA LEU A 109 -17.62 -17.41 33.01
C LEU A 109 -19.01 -17.26 33.68
N PRO A 110 -19.10 -16.66 34.88
CA PRO A 110 -20.39 -16.31 35.49
C PRO A 110 -21.11 -15.24 34.67
N VAL A 111 -22.11 -15.67 33.89
CA VAL A 111 -23.02 -14.79 33.16
C VAL A 111 -24.40 -14.96 33.80
N LEU A 112 -24.88 -13.88 34.43
CA LEU A 112 -26.16 -13.75 35.15
C LEU A 112 -26.27 -14.49 36.50
N GLU A 113 -25.77 -13.86 37.57
CA GLU A 113 -26.43 -13.93 38.89
C GLU A 113 -26.64 -12.52 39.43
N SER A 114 -27.89 -12.13 39.62
CA SER A 114 -28.31 -10.79 40.04
C SER A 114 -28.66 -10.81 41.53
N ASP A 115 -27.80 -10.26 42.39
CA ASP A 115 -28.07 -10.25 43.84
C ASP A 115 -29.04 -9.13 44.26
N SER A 116 -29.85 -9.38 45.30
CA SER A 116 -31.08 -8.64 45.59
C SER A 116 -31.11 -8.00 47.00
N GLY A 117 -30.71 -6.73 47.07
CA GLY A 117 -30.57 -5.95 48.31
C GLY A 117 -31.67 -4.89 48.52
N LYS A 118 -32.72 -5.25 49.27
CA LYS A 118 -33.89 -4.40 49.64
C LYS A 118 -33.53 -2.99 50.17
N GLN A 119 -34.23 -1.94 49.70
CA GLN A 119 -35.02 -1.03 50.56
C GLN A 119 -35.82 0.05 49.81
N SER A 120 -36.95 0.47 50.41
CA SER A 120 -37.87 1.58 50.08
C SER A 120 -38.57 1.55 48.71
N LEU A 121 -39.91 1.64 48.76
CA LEU A 121 -40.79 1.85 47.61
C LEU A 121 -40.99 3.37 47.34
N ASP A 122 -41.87 3.69 46.38
CA ASP A 122 -42.57 4.97 46.20
C ASP A 122 -41.78 6.16 45.59
N ASN A 123 -40.88 5.91 44.63
CA ASN A 123 -40.81 6.76 43.40
C ASN A 123 -40.07 6.14 42.19
N VAL A 124 -39.88 4.82 42.12
CA VAL A 124 -38.94 4.19 41.16
C VAL A 124 -39.57 3.89 39.81
N ASP A 125 -40.76 3.28 39.76
CA ASP A 125 -41.41 2.79 38.53
C ASP A 125 -41.42 3.81 37.37
N SER A 126 -41.75 5.08 37.64
CA SER A 126 -41.84 6.10 36.60
C SER A 126 -40.48 6.52 36.01
N LEU A 127 -39.38 6.27 36.75
CA LEU A 127 -38.03 6.53 36.26
C LEU A 127 -37.44 5.28 35.59
N GLU A 128 -37.75 4.10 36.12
CA GLU A 128 -37.31 2.81 35.60
C GLU A 128 -37.97 2.49 34.25
N VAL A 129 -39.28 2.68 34.10
CA VAL A 129 -39.98 2.57 32.80
C VAL A 129 -39.45 3.59 31.79
N ALA A 130 -39.09 4.80 32.23
CA ALA A 130 -38.48 5.81 31.35
C ALA A 130 -37.05 5.44 30.93
N TRP A 131 -36.28 4.76 31.78
CA TRP A 131 -34.94 4.25 31.46
C TRP A 131 -35.03 3.04 30.51
N GLN A 132 -35.93 2.09 30.77
CA GLN A 132 -36.23 0.95 29.91
C GLN A 132 -36.73 1.41 28.52
N SER A 133 -37.58 2.44 28.44
CA SER A 133 -37.96 3.04 27.16
C SER A 133 -36.77 3.63 26.41
N LYS A 134 -35.88 4.38 27.10
CA LYS A 134 -34.66 4.93 26.49
C LYS A 134 -33.69 3.83 26.03
N PHE A 135 -33.57 2.74 26.78
CA PHE A 135 -32.75 1.59 26.42
C PHE A 135 -33.30 0.89 25.17
N ASN A 136 -34.61 0.61 25.12
CA ASN A 136 -35.27 0.06 23.94
C ASN A 136 -35.14 0.98 22.71
N ASP A 137 -35.21 2.30 22.88
CA ASP A 137 -35.02 3.26 21.79
C ASP A 137 -33.55 3.45 21.38
N PHE A 138 -32.60 3.11 22.25
CA PHE A 138 -31.17 3.01 21.93
C PHE A 138 -30.89 1.74 21.13
N GLU A 139 -31.37 0.57 21.57
CA GLU A 139 -31.22 -0.69 20.83
C GLU A 139 -31.84 -0.59 19.43
N LYS A 140 -33.04 0.00 19.29
CA LYS A 140 -33.64 0.28 17.98
C LYS A 140 -32.77 1.18 17.09
N ARG A 141 -32.16 2.24 17.65
CA ARG A 141 -31.28 3.15 16.89
C ARG A 141 -30.00 2.46 16.45
N LYS A 142 -29.38 1.68 17.35
CA LYS A 142 -28.20 0.86 17.07
C LYS A 142 -28.46 -0.19 16.00
N GLU A 143 -29.58 -0.90 16.10
CA GLU A 143 -30.04 -1.87 15.09
C GLU A 143 -30.38 -1.19 13.75
N GLN A 144 -31.04 -0.03 13.77
CA GLN A 144 -31.30 0.75 12.56
C GLN A 144 -30.00 1.20 11.88
N LYS A 145 -29.03 1.75 12.62
CA LYS A 145 -27.70 2.10 12.11
C LYS A 145 -26.95 0.89 11.54
N HIS A 146 -27.09 -0.28 12.18
CA HIS A 146 -26.52 -1.54 11.68
C HIS A 146 -27.17 -1.97 10.36
N GLN A 147 -28.50 -1.91 10.26
CA GLN A 147 -29.24 -2.21 9.02
C GLN A 147 -28.94 -1.20 7.90
N GLU A 148 -28.81 0.09 8.21
CA GLU A 148 -28.39 1.14 7.28
C GLU A 148 -26.98 0.88 6.73
N LYS A 149 -26.03 0.46 7.58
CA LYS A 149 -24.69 0.02 7.16
C LYS A 149 -24.74 -1.20 6.23
N LEU A 150 -25.46 -2.25 6.62
CA LEU A 150 -25.59 -3.48 5.81
C LEU A 150 -26.29 -3.21 4.45
N ALA A 151 -27.25 -2.28 4.40
CA ALA A 151 -27.89 -1.86 3.15
C ALA A 151 -26.92 -1.07 2.24
N PHE A 152 -26.10 -0.20 2.82
CA PHE A 152 -25.06 0.55 2.12
C PHE A 152 -23.96 -0.36 1.55
N GLU A 153 -23.48 -1.34 2.32
CA GLU A 153 -22.46 -2.31 1.88
C GLU A 153 -22.94 -3.12 0.66
N ARG A 154 -24.21 -3.57 0.67
CA ARG A 154 -24.83 -4.26 -0.48
C ARG A 154 -24.90 -3.38 -1.73
N GLN A 155 -25.24 -2.10 -1.59
CA GLN A 155 -25.27 -1.15 -2.72
C GLN A 155 -23.87 -0.92 -3.30
N LEU A 156 -22.83 -0.88 -2.47
CA LEU A 156 -21.45 -0.74 -2.92
C LEU A 156 -21.00 -1.98 -3.72
N GLU A 157 -21.28 -3.18 -3.22
CA GLU A 157 -21.04 -4.43 -3.96
C GLU A 157 -21.77 -4.47 -5.31
N GLU A 158 -23.04 -4.04 -5.35
CA GLU A 158 -23.86 -4.05 -6.57
C GLU A 158 -23.28 -3.10 -7.63
N LYS A 159 -22.85 -1.89 -7.24
CA LYS A 159 -22.16 -0.95 -8.14
C LYS A 159 -20.81 -1.47 -8.63
N GLN A 160 -20.05 -2.17 -7.79
CA GLN A 160 -18.80 -2.82 -8.21
C GLN A 160 -19.04 -3.93 -9.25
N LYS A 161 -20.12 -4.72 -9.09
CA LYS A 161 -20.52 -5.79 -10.03
C LYS A 161 -20.97 -5.20 -11.37
N GLU A 162 -21.78 -4.14 -11.37
CA GLU A 162 -22.16 -3.39 -12.58
C GLU A 162 -20.93 -2.88 -13.34
N HIS A 163 -20.00 -2.19 -12.66
CA HIS A 163 -18.80 -1.64 -13.27
C HIS A 163 -17.91 -2.74 -13.87
N HIS A 164 -17.72 -3.86 -13.16
CA HIS A 164 -16.98 -5.02 -13.68
C HIS A 164 -17.64 -5.62 -14.93
N GLN A 165 -18.98 -5.71 -14.97
CA GLN A 165 -19.71 -6.19 -16.13
C GLN A 165 -19.57 -5.23 -17.34
N LEU A 166 -19.61 -3.91 -17.11
CA LEU A 166 -19.36 -2.91 -18.14
C LEU A 166 -17.93 -3.00 -18.70
N LEU A 167 -16.93 -3.25 -17.84
CA LEU A 167 -15.54 -3.45 -18.26
C LEU A 167 -15.39 -4.66 -19.19
N LEU A 168 -16.00 -5.80 -18.85
CA LEU A 168 -16.00 -7.02 -19.68
C LEU A 168 -16.69 -6.81 -21.03
N MET A 169 -17.84 -6.11 -21.05
CA MET A 169 -18.54 -5.74 -22.28
C MET A 169 -17.70 -4.80 -23.17
N ASN A 170 -16.99 -3.85 -22.57
CA ASN A 170 -16.10 -2.94 -23.27
C ASN A 170 -14.89 -3.67 -23.87
N ASN A 171 -14.29 -4.60 -23.12
CA ASN A 171 -13.12 -5.35 -23.57
C ASN A 171 -13.46 -6.31 -24.73
N SER A 172 -14.55 -7.08 -24.60
CA SER A 172 -15.03 -7.95 -25.70
C SER A 172 -15.45 -7.15 -26.95
N HIS A 173 -16.01 -5.94 -26.80
CA HIS A 173 -16.27 -5.06 -27.94
C HIS A 173 -14.98 -4.61 -28.65
N LYS A 174 -13.93 -4.23 -27.90
CA LYS A 174 -12.60 -3.91 -28.44
C LYS A 174 -11.98 -5.08 -29.20
N GLU A 175 -12.05 -6.29 -28.65
CA GLU A 175 -11.54 -7.50 -29.32
C GLU A 175 -12.23 -7.75 -30.67
N ASN A 176 -13.56 -7.61 -30.73
CA ASN A 176 -14.32 -7.73 -31.98
C ASN A 176 -13.92 -6.67 -33.03
N ILE A 177 -13.70 -5.41 -32.62
CA ILE A 177 -13.19 -4.35 -33.51
C ILE A 177 -11.79 -4.70 -34.03
N LEU A 178 -10.88 -5.14 -33.16
CA LEU A 178 -9.50 -5.50 -33.54
C LEU A 178 -9.46 -6.69 -34.52
N LEU A 179 -10.37 -7.66 -34.36
CA LEU A 179 -10.52 -8.77 -35.30
C LEU A 179 -11.06 -8.29 -36.67
N SER A 180 -12.05 -7.40 -36.69
CA SER A 180 -12.59 -6.84 -37.93
C SER A 180 -11.56 -5.99 -38.68
N VAL A 181 -10.80 -5.14 -37.97
CA VAL A 181 -9.71 -4.34 -38.56
C VAL A 181 -8.62 -5.24 -39.15
N ARG A 182 -8.27 -6.35 -38.48
CA ARG A 182 -7.31 -7.32 -39.01
C ARG A 182 -7.80 -7.97 -40.31
N GLN A 183 -9.06 -8.37 -40.38
CA GLN A 183 -9.64 -8.98 -41.59
C GLN A 183 -9.65 -8.02 -42.77
N GLU A 184 -9.96 -6.74 -42.56
CA GLU A 184 -9.89 -5.72 -43.62
C GLU A 184 -8.44 -5.41 -44.03
N GLN A 185 -7.49 -5.39 -43.09
CA GLN A 185 -6.05 -5.27 -43.38
C GLN A 185 -5.57 -6.41 -44.29
N GLU A 186 -5.86 -7.66 -43.93
CA GLU A 186 -5.53 -8.85 -44.73
C GLU A 186 -6.18 -8.80 -46.12
N ARG A 187 -7.43 -8.34 -46.21
CA ARG A 187 -8.16 -8.17 -47.48
C ARG A 187 -7.53 -7.10 -48.38
N LEU A 188 -7.09 -5.98 -47.81
CA LEU A 188 -6.42 -4.90 -48.53
C LEU A 188 -5.02 -5.31 -49.01
N GLU A 189 -4.23 -5.96 -48.17
CA GLU A 189 -2.89 -6.47 -48.52
C GLU A 189 -2.95 -7.50 -49.66
N LEU A 190 -3.94 -8.40 -49.62
CA LEU A 190 -4.19 -9.35 -50.72
C LEU A 190 -4.54 -8.61 -52.02
N GLY A 191 -5.42 -7.60 -51.95
CA GLY A 191 -5.80 -6.77 -53.10
C GLY A 191 -4.61 -6.01 -53.71
N VAL A 192 -3.76 -5.41 -52.88
CA VAL A 192 -2.52 -4.73 -53.31
C VAL A 192 -1.55 -5.74 -53.94
N SER A 193 -1.36 -6.93 -53.36
CA SER A 193 -0.50 -7.98 -53.92
C SER A 193 -0.98 -8.44 -55.31
N VAL A 194 -2.28 -8.58 -55.52
CA VAL A 194 -2.86 -8.92 -56.83
C VAL A 194 -2.64 -7.80 -57.84
N GLN A 195 -2.89 -6.54 -57.45
CA GLN A 195 -2.74 -5.39 -58.34
C GLN A 195 -1.28 -5.14 -58.73
N GLN A 196 -0.33 -5.32 -57.81
CA GLN A 196 1.11 -5.24 -58.10
C GLN A 196 1.53 -6.30 -59.14
N ARG A 197 1.06 -7.56 -58.99
CA ARG A 197 1.34 -8.63 -59.98
C ARG A 197 0.78 -8.29 -61.36
N PHE A 198 -0.42 -7.72 -61.44
CA PHE A 198 -1.01 -7.29 -62.71
C PHE A 198 -0.20 -6.16 -63.38
N GLN A 199 0.20 -5.15 -62.61
CA GLN A 199 1.05 -4.06 -63.10
C GLN A 199 2.43 -4.54 -63.57
N GLU A 200 3.04 -5.49 -62.86
CA GLU A 200 4.34 -6.06 -63.22
C GLU A 200 4.26 -6.87 -64.53
N VAL A 201 3.19 -7.64 -64.74
CA VAL A 201 2.93 -8.33 -66.02
C VAL A 201 2.74 -7.34 -67.17
N GLU A 202 1.97 -6.26 -66.99
CA GLU A 202 1.78 -5.24 -68.02
C GLU A 202 3.07 -4.46 -68.32
N ARG A 203 3.86 -4.13 -67.28
CA ARG A 203 5.20 -3.55 -67.41
C ARG A 203 6.10 -4.44 -68.26
N GLN A 204 6.14 -5.74 -67.99
CA GLN A 204 6.91 -6.70 -68.79
C GLN A 204 6.40 -6.80 -70.24
N ARG A 205 5.08 -6.74 -70.47
CA ARG A 205 4.47 -6.70 -71.81
C ARG A 205 4.92 -5.47 -72.61
N ILE A 206 4.98 -4.30 -71.97
CA ILE A 206 5.46 -3.06 -72.60
C ILE A 206 6.98 -3.15 -72.90
N LEU A 207 7.78 -3.62 -71.94
CA LEU A 207 9.24 -3.84 -72.13
C LEU A 207 9.56 -4.89 -73.20
N GLY A 208 8.65 -5.82 -73.49
CA GLY A 208 8.73 -6.72 -74.65
C GLY A 208 8.57 -5.97 -75.98
N LYS A 209 7.52 -5.15 -76.09
CA LYS A 209 7.23 -4.34 -77.30
C LYS A 209 8.35 -3.34 -77.62
N VAL A 210 8.93 -2.69 -76.60
CA VAL A 210 10.05 -1.74 -76.78
C VAL A 210 11.26 -2.45 -77.40
N ARG A 211 11.69 -3.60 -76.84
CA ARG A 211 12.81 -4.38 -77.38
C ARG A 211 12.57 -4.91 -78.81
N GLN A 212 11.31 -5.20 -79.16
CA GLN A 212 10.92 -5.57 -80.53
C GLN A 212 11.02 -4.37 -81.50
N ALA A 213 10.72 -3.15 -81.04
CA ALA A 213 10.89 -1.94 -81.84
C ALA A 213 12.37 -1.58 -82.03
N GLU A 214 13.18 -1.65 -80.97
CA GLU A 214 14.63 -1.38 -81.00
C GLU A 214 15.36 -2.29 -82.00
N THR A 215 15.10 -3.60 -81.94
CA THR A 215 15.67 -4.57 -82.88
C THR A 215 15.19 -4.35 -84.32
N GLY A 216 13.93 -3.96 -84.52
CA GLY A 216 13.41 -3.55 -85.83
C GLY A 216 14.08 -2.30 -86.41
N ILE A 217 14.42 -1.32 -85.56
CA ILE A 217 15.15 -0.10 -85.94
C ILE A 217 16.60 -0.45 -86.31
N ALA A 218 17.31 -1.23 -85.49
CA ALA A 218 18.68 -1.66 -85.76
C ALA A 218 18.81 -2.39 -87.11
N ASN A 219 17.89 -3.31 -87.40
CA ASN A 219 17.84 -4.03 -88.68
C ASN A 219 17.62 -3.10 -89.88
N ARG A 220 16.75 -2.08 -89.75
CA ARG A 220 16.55 -1.06 -90.80
C ARG A 220 17.80 -0.22 -91.06
N ILE A 221 18.51 0.19 -90.01
CA ILE A 221 19.77 0.96 -90.14
C ILE A 221 20.83 0.13 -90.89
N SER A 222 20.98 -1.15 -90.55
CA SER A 222 21.92 -2.06 -91.23
C SER A 222 21.66 -2.15 -92.74
N ASN A 223 20.39 -2.29 -93.15
CA ASN A 223 19.99 -2.34 -94.56
C ASN A 223 20.28 -1.03 -95.31
N LEU A 224 20.00 0.13 -94.69
CA LEU A 224 20.28 1.44 -95.29
C LEU A 224 21.78 1.71 -95.51
N LEU A 225 22.64 1.15 -94.65
CA LEU A 225 24.10 1.21 -94.82
C LEU A 225 24.60 0.31 -95.97
N LEU A 226 23.92 -0.82 -96.22
CA LEU A 226 24.19 -1.70 -97.36
C LEU A 226 23.79 -1.07 -98.71
N ASP A 227 22.62 -0.44 -98.80
CA ASP A 227 22.15 0.16 -100.05
C ASP A 227 22.94 1.41 -100.47
N ASN A 228 23.39 2.23 -99.51
CA ASN A 228 24.25 3.37 -99.83
C ASN A 228 25.58 2.97 -100.48
N LYS A 229 26.17 1.83 -100.08
CA LYS A 229 27.37 1.28 -100.73
C LYS A 229 27.14 0.91 -102.20
N ARG A 230 25.91 0.59 -102.60
CA ARG A 230 25.58 0.24 -104.00
C ARG A 230 25.42 1.48 -104.88
N ARG A 231 24.79 2.55 -104.38
CA ARG A 231 24.45 3.74 -105.20
C ARG A 231 25.66 4.51 -105.71
N ASN A 232 26.73 4.60 -104.92
CA ASN A 232 27.93 5.36 -105.29
C ASN A 232 28.68 4.80 -106.53
N GLY A 233 28.36 3.59 -106.99
CA GLY A 233 28.96 3.02 -108.20
C GLY A 233 28.31 3.44 -109.53
N VAL A 234 27.21 4.19 -109.52
CA VAL A 234 26.37 4.42 -110.72
C VAL A 234 26.52 5.83 -111.33
N SER A 235 26.92 6.83 -110.54
CA SER A 235 26.79 8.26 -110.89
C SER A 235 27.84 8.83 -111.86
N GLN A 236 28.69 8.01 -112.49
CA GLN A 236 29.95 8.48 -113.12
C GLN A 236 29.89 8.65 -114.65
N SER A 237 28.72 8.52 -115.29
CA SER A 237 28.60 8.20 -116.72
C SER A 237 27.75 9.15 -117.61
N LEU A 238 27.26 10.28 -117.09
CA LEU A 238 26.27 11.14 -117.79
C LEU A 238 26.64 12.64 -117.84
N ILE A 239 27.82 12.99 -118.37
CA ILE A 239 28.23 14.40 -118.56
C ILE A 239 28.99 14.59 -119.89
N PHE A 240 28.31 14.57 -121.05
CA PHE A 240 28.81 15.13 -122.32
C PHE A 240 27.64 15.36 -123.32
N VAL A 241 27.89 16.19 -124.36
CA VAL A 241 27.01 16.58 -125.49
C VAL A 241 26.04 17.77 -125.26
N PHE A 242 26.56 18.98 -125.47
CA PHE A 242 25.99 20.25 -125.98
C PHE A 242 27.16 21.27 -125.91
N PRO A 243 27.30 22.33 -126.75
CA PRO A 243 26.31 22.95 -127.64
C PRO A 243 26.78 23.29 -129.09
N CYS A 244 25.82 23.65 -129.97
CA CYS A 244 26.03 24.51 -131.16
C CYS A 244 24.66 25.09 -131.63
N LEU A 245 24.65 25.92 -132.69
CA LEU A 245 23.51 26.61 -133.33
C LEU A 245 23.05 27.95 -132.71
N LEU A 246 23.79 29.04 -132.98
CA LEU A 246 23.39 30.43 -132.64
C LEU A 246 23.45 31.42 -133.83
N SER A 247 23.42 30.95 -135.08
CA SER A 247 23.72 31.77 -136.26
C SER A 247 22.86 31.43 -137.48
N LEU A 248 21.54 31.67 -137.41
CA LEU A 248 20.62 31.52 -138.57
C LEU A 248 19.29 32.28 -138.38
N PHE A 249 19.36 33.62 -138.40
CA PHE A 249 18.19 34.51 -138.33
C PHE A 249 18.36 35.75 -139.23
N LEU A 250 17.82 35.70 -140.46
CA LEU A 250 17.29 36.82 -141.26
C LEU A 250 16.95 36.34 -142.69
N SER A 251 15.69 35.95 -142.91
CA SER A 251 15.09 35.67 -144.22
C SER A 251 13.56 35.62 -144.08
N PRO A 252 12.76 35.45 -145.15
CA PRO A 252 11.31 35.22 -145.03
C PRO A 252 11.00 33.97 -144.19
N VAL A 253 11.85 32.94 -144.27
CA VAL A 253 11.78 31.76 -143.38
C VAL A 253 11.95 32.20 -141.94
N ALA A 254 12.84 33.13 -141.62
CA ALA A 254 13.01 33.64 -140.25
C ALA A 254 11.76 34.39 -139.72
N MET A 255 10.88 34.92 -140.57
CA MET A 255 9.62 35.53 -140.12
C MET A 255 8.54 34.46 -139.84
N GLN A 256 8.40 33.45 -140.70
CA GLN A 256 7.53 32.31 -140.40
C GLN A 256 8.08 31.48 -139.23
N LYS A 257 9.41 31.42 -139.08
CA LYS A 257 10.12 30.86 -137.92
C LYS A 257 9.78 31.67 -136.68
N MET A 258 9.93 33.00 -136.68
CA MET A 258 9.52 33.88 -135.57
C MET A 258 8.03 33.76 -135.21
N LEU A 259 7.14 33.51 -136.16
CA LEU A 259 5.72 33.23 -135.88
C LEU A 259 5.51 31.82 -135.30
N SER A 260 6.24 30.82 -135.79
CA SER A 260 6.25 29.46 -135.22
C SER A 260 6.94 29.40 -133.85
N GLU A 261 7.93 30.26 -133.60
CA GLU A 261 8.63 30.46 -132.33
C GLU A 261 7.78 31.30 -131.39
N SER A 262 7.00 32.27 -131.86
CA SER A 262 5.99 32.97 -131.04
C SER A 262 4.82 32.04 -130.68
N CYS A 263 4.42 31.14 -131.59
CA CYS A 263 3.43 30.11 -131.31
C CYS A 263 3.99 29.05 -130.35
N SER A 264 5.22 28.58 -130.57
CA SER A 264 5.92 27.65 -129.68
C SER A 264 6.20 28.25 -128.31
N MET A 265 6.62 29.52 -128.24
CA MET A 265 6.77 30.27 -126.98
C MET A 265 5.42 30.44 -126.29
N ARG A 266 4.34 30.71 -127.02
CA ARG A 266 3.00 30.78 -126.42
C ARG A 266 2.56 29.43 -125.86
N LEU A 267 2.71 28.34 -126.62
CA LEU A 267 2.43 26.97 -126.16
C LEU A 267 3.33 26.57 -124.98
N MET A 268 4.60 26.95 -125.00
CA MET A 268 5.55 26.70 -123.90
C MET A 268 5.25 27.56 -122.67
N GLN A 269 4.76 28.79 -122.86
CA GLN A 269 4.34 29.68 -121.79
C GLN A 269 3.02 29.19 -121.18
N GLU A 270 2.00 28.89 -121.98
CA GLU A 270 0.75 28.23 -121.57
C GLU A 270 1.04 26.91 -120.83
N ALA A 271 1.97 26.09 -121.31
CA ALA A 271 2.42 24.90 -120.60
C ALA A 271 3.22 25.22 -119.33
N SER A 272 4.00 26.32 -119.28
CA SER A 272 4.70 26.77 -118.06
C SER A 272 3.73 27.30 -117.00
N ASP A 273 2.69 28.04 -117.40
CA ASP A 273 1.64 28.56 -116.54
C ASP A 273 0.70 27.44 -116.09
N SER A 274 0.40 26.46 -116.95
CA SER A 274 -0.32 25.24 -116.57
C SER A 274 0.46 24.43 -115.53
N ARG A 275 1.78 24.26 -115.73
CA ARG A 275 2.67 23.63 -114.73
C ARG A 275 2.75 24.45 -113.44
N ARG A 276 2.81 25.78 -113.51
CA ARG A 276 2.81 26.69 -112.36
C ARG A 276 1.50 26.64 -111.58
N GLN A 277 0.35 26.64 -112.26
CA GLN A 277 -0.97 26.47 -111.64
C GLN A 277 -1.14 25.07 -111.04
N SER A 278 -0.64 24.03 -111.71
CA SER A 278 -0.61 22.66 -111.15
C SER A 278 0.24 22.60 -109.87
N LEU A 279 1.45 23.18 -109.87
CA LEU A 279 2.31 23.24 -108.68
C LEU A 279 1.69 24.08 -107.55
N VAL A 280 1.07 25.23 -107.85
CA VAL A 280 0.40 26.07 -106.84
C VAL A 280 -0.83 25.35 -106.26
N THR A 281 -1.66 24.72 -107.08
CA THR A 281 -2.84 23.98 -106.57
C THR A 281 -2.45 22.71 -105.82
N GLU A 282 -1.33 22.06 -106.16
CA GLU A 282 -0.78 20.95 -105.37
C GLU A 282 -0.19 21.44 -104.04
N ALA A 283 0.51 22.58 -104.03
CA ALA A 283 1.02 23.21 -102.81
C ALA A 283 -0.12 23.62 -101.87
N CYS A 284 -1.19 24.24 -102.37
CA CYS A 284 -2.37 24.57 -101.57
C CYS A 284 -3.04 23.31 -101.01
N ARG A 285 -3.27 22.28 -101.83
CA ARG A 285 -3.84 21.00 -101.37
C ARG A 285 -2.94 20.28 -100.36
N SER A 286 -1.61 20.41 -100.48
CA SER A 286 -0.65 19.93 -99.49
C SER A 286 -0.75 20.72 -98.18
N LEU A 287 -0.86 22.05 -98.24
CA LEU A 287 -1.01 22.92 -97.06
C LEU A 287 -2.31 22.62 -96.32
N GLU A 288 -3.45 22.58 -97.02
CA GLU A 288 -4.74 22.15 -96.45
C GLU A 288 -4.67 20.75 -95.82
N SER A 289 -3.87 19.84 -96.43
CA SER A 289 -3.66 18.51 -95.88
C SER A 289 -2.77 18.51 -94.63
N GLN A 290 -1.91 19.52 -94.44
CA GLN A 290 -1.11 19.70 -93.24
C GLN A 290 -1.91 20.42 -92.14
N ASP A 291 -2.63 21.49 -92.47
CA ASP A 291 -3.48 22.23 -91.54
C ASP A 291 -4.54 21.31 -90.90
N ARG A 292 -5.25 20.50 -91.71
CA ARG A 292 -6.20 19.50 -91.20
C ARG A 292 -5.55 18.46 -90.27
N LYS A 293 -4.25 18.15 -90.43
CA LYS A 293 -3.51 17.27 -89.51
C LYS A 293 -3.11 18.01 -88.24
N PHE A 294 -2.74 19.28 -88.31
CA PHE A 294 -2.50 20.12 -87.14
C PHE A 294 -3.78 20.29 -86.31
N ASP A 295 -4.93 20.60 -86.94
CA ASP A 295 -6.24 20.64 -86.27
C ASP A 295 -6.59 19.31 -85.60
N GLN A 296 -6.29 18.18 -86.26
CA GLN A 296 -6.52 16.85 -85.71
C GLN A 296 -5.60 16.53 -84.51
N VAL A 297 -4.35 17.01 -84.51
CA VAL A 297 -3.44 16.91 -83.35
C VAL A 297 -3.84 17.87 -82.22
N LEU A 298 -4.25 19.09 -82.53
CA LEU A 298 -4.69 20.09 -81.57
C LEU A 298 -6.00 19.68 -80.87
N SER A 299 -6.97 19.15 -81.62
CA SER A 299 -8.22 18.63 -81.04
C SER A 299 -7.99 17.39 -80.18
N LEU A 300 -7.08 16.49 -80.55
CA LEU A 300 -6.66 15.38 -79.69
C LEU A 300 -5.96 15.88 -78.41
N GLN A 301 -5.02 16.83 -78.50
CA GLN A 301 -4.40 17.43 -77.31
C GLN A 301 -5.43 18.14 -76.42
N GLN A 302 -6.40 18.85 -77.00
CA GLN A 302 -7.45 19.53 -76.25
C GLN A 302 -8.37 18.53 -75.54
N LEU A 303 -8.71 17.43 -76.21
CA LEU A 303 -9.47 16.33 -75.63
C LEU A 303 -8.72 15.66 -74.47
N ASP A 304 -7.41 15.40 -74.63
CA ASP A 304 -6.60 14.75 -73.59
C ASP A 304 -6.32 15.69 -72.40
N LYS A 305 -6.13 17.00 -72.62
CA LYS A 305 -6.16 18.01 -71.55
C LYS A 305 -7.50 18.04 -70.82
N SER A 306 -8.61 17.97 -71.55
CA SER A 306 -9.96 17.97 -70.96
C SER A 306 -10.21 16.72 -70.11
N LYS A 307 -9.77 15.54 -70.56
CA LYS A 307 -9.77 14.30 -69.76
C LYS A 307 -8.93 14.45 -68.50
N ALA A 308 -7.70 14.97 -68.61
CA ALA A 308 -6.81 15.16 -67.47
C ALA A 308 -7.42 16.10 -66.42
N ILE A 309 -8.02 17.22 -66.84
CA ILE A 309 -8.74 18.14 -65.94
C ILE A 309 -9.94 17.43 -65.29
N ALA A 310 -10.73 16.65 -66.04
CA ALA A 310 -11.85 15.90 -65.48
C ALA A 310 -11.40 14.85 -64.46
N CYS A 311 -10.31 14.14 -64.71
CA CYS A 311 -9.72 13.19 -63.74
C CYS A 311 -9.23 13.91 -62.48
N ILE A 312 -8.54 15.05 -62.60
CA ILE A 312 -8.06 15.83 -61.44
C ILE A 312 -9.24 16.34 -60.59
N LEU A 313 -10.31 16.84 -61.22
CA LEU A 313 -11.51 17.28 -60.50
C LEU A 313 -12.21 16.10 -59.81
N GLN A 314 -12.31 14.94 -60.46
CA GLN A 314 -12.88 13.73 -59.86
C GLN A 314 -12.02 13.21 -58.70
N GLU A 315 -10.69 13.27 -58.82
CA GLU A 315 -9.77 12.96 -57.72
C GLU A 315 -9.91 13.94 -56.55
N GLU A 316 -10.09 15.24 -56.82
CA GLU A 316 -10.33 16.26 -55.80
C GLU A 316 -11.67 16.04 -55.06
N GLU A 317 -12.75 15.70 -55.78
CA GLU A 317 -14.04 15.32 -55.19
C GLU A 317 -13.95 14.06 -54.33
N MET A 318 -13.29 13.02 -54.82
CA MET A 318 -13.07 11.77 -54.09
C MET A 318 -12.19 11.97 -52.84
N GLN A 319 -11.16 12.83 -52.93
CA GLN A 319 -10.33 13.22 -51.78
C GLN A 319 -11.15 14.00 -50.74
N LYS A 320 -11.97 14.98 -51.15
CA LYS A 320 -12.87 15.72 -50.24
C LYS A 320 -13.84 14.77 -49.52
N ALA A 321 -14.45 13.83 -50.24
CA ALA A 321 -15.33 12.83 -49.66
C ALA A 321 -14.59 11.92 -48.65
N ALA A 322 -13.38 11.47 -48.98
CA ALA A 322 -12.55 10.67 -48.08
C ALA A 322 -12.14 11.45 -46.81
N PHE A 323 -11.75 12.72 -46.94
CA PHE A 323 -11.46 13.57 -45.78
C PHE A 323 -12.70 13.82 -44.91
N GLN A 324 -13.87 14.02 -45.50
CA GLN A 324 -15.13 14.13 -44.74
C GLN A 324 -15.48 12.83 -44.00
N ALA A 325 -15.28 11.67 -44.62
CA ALA A 325 -15.49 10.37 -43.96
C ALA A 325 -14.51 10.15 -42.79
N LEU A 326 -13.23 10.47 -42.96
CA LEU A 326 -12.21 10.41 -41.90
C LEU A 326 -12.50 11.40 -40.76
N GLN A 327 -12.98 12.61 -41.08
CA GLN A 327 -13.42 13.61 -40.12
C GLN A 327 -14.59 13.06 -39.28
N LEU A 328 -15.63 12.53 -39.90
CA LEU A 328 -16.78 11.92 -39.20
C LEU A 328 -16.40 10.70 -38.37
N GLN A 329 -15.46 9.87 -38.84
CA GLN A 329 -14.91 8.76 -38.06
C GLN A 329 -14.12 9.26 -36.84
N LYS A 330 -13.29 10.29 -36.99
CA LYS A 330 -12.58 10.93 -35.87
C LYS A 330 -13.57 11.52 -34.86
N ASP A 331 -14.57 12.26 -35.32
CA ASP A 331 -15.51 12.99 -34.48
C ASP A 331 -16.44 12.03 -33.71
N SER A 332 -16.85 10.91 -34.33
CA SER A 332 -17.59 9.84 -33.63
C SER A 332 -16.74 9.10 -32.58
N VAL A 333 -15.45 8.86 -32.85
CA VAL A 333 -14.52 8.33 -31.83
C VAL A 333 -14.31 9.33 -30.68
N HIS A 334 -14.20 10.64 -30.97
CA HIS A 334 -14.09 11.67 -29.93
C HIS A 334 -15.38 11.78 -29.10
N GLY A 335 -16.56 11.69 -29.74
CA GLY A 335 -17.85 11.63 -29.06
C GLY A 335 -17.98 10.40 -28.15
N TYR A 336 -17.55 9.22 -28.62
CA TYR A 336 -17.51 8.00 -27.81
C TYR A 336 -16.60 8.16 -26.59
N ILE A 337 -15.38 8.69 -26.77
CA ILE A 337 -14.43 8.92 -25.67
C ILE A 337 -15.00 9.94 -24.66
N GLN A 338 -15.57 11.06 -25.13
CA GLN A 338 -16.23 12.03 -24.24
C GLN A 338 -17.41 11.43 -23.47
N GLN A 339 -18.17 10.52 -24.08
CA GLN A 339 -19.28 9.85 -23.40
C GLN A 339 -18.81 8.76 -22.43
N GLN A 340 -17.72 8.05 -22.73
CA GLN A 340 -17.03 7.17 -21.77
C GLN A 340 -16.54 7.97 -20.55
N ILE A 341 -15.88 9.12 -20.78
CA ILE A 341 -15.40 10.01 -19.71
C ILE A 341 -16.57 10.47 -18.83
N ARG A 342 -17.68 10.96 -19.40
CA ARG A 342 -18.86 11.38 -18.62
C ARG A 342 -19.51 10.27 -17.81
N LEU A 343 -19.48 9.03 -18.29
CA LEU A 343 -19.95 7.87 -17.50
C LEU A 343 -19.01 7.61 -16.32
N ILE A 344 -17.70 7.59 -16.54
CA ILE A 344 -16.68 7.42 -15.49
C ILE A 344 -16.75 8.57 -14.46
N GLU A 345 -16.91 9.82 -14.89
CA GLU A 345 -17.15 10.97 -14.02
C GLU A 345 -18.41 10.80 -13.15
N GLY A 346 -19.50 10.29 -13.75
CA GLY A 346 -20.75 10.01 -13.03
C GLY A 346 -20.67 8.84 -12.04
N GLU A 347 -19.89 7.80 -12.37
CA GLU A 347 -19.61 6.66 -11.48
C GLU A 347 -18.67 7.08 -10.33
N LEU A 348 -17.60 7.84 -10.62
CA LEU A 348 -16.70 8.40 -9.62
C LEU A 348 -17.45 9.35 -8.68
N MET A 349 -18.31 10.24 -9.19
CA MET A 349 -19.14 11.12 -8.35
C MET A 349 -20.07 10.32 -7.41
N GLN A 350 -20.62 9.20 -7.87
CA GLN A 350 -21.40 8.30 -7.02
C GLN A 350 -20.53 7.62 -5.96
N LEU A 351 -19.36 7.08 -6.34
CA LEU A 351 -18.41 6.48 -5.40
C LEU A 351 -17.93 7.48 -4.35
N THR A 352 -17.51 8.70 -4.71
CA THR A 352 -17.13 9.75 -3.75
C THR A 352 -18.29 10.10 -2.80
N LYS A 353 -19.53 10.12 -3.30
CA LYS A 353 -20.73 10.37 -2.47
C LYS A 353 -21.02 9.20 -1.50
N LEU A 354 -20.64 7.98 -1.85
CA LEU A 354 -20.70 6.82 -0.95
C LEU A 354 -19.54 6.88 0.07
N GLU A 355 -18.31 7.17 -0.37
CA GLU A 355 -17.11 7.30 0.46
C GLU A 355 -17.32 8.32 1.59
N VAL A 356 -17.81 9.52 1.26
CA VAL A 356 -18.14 10.58 2.23
C VAL A 356 -19.26 10.15 3.18
N LYS A 357 -20.28 9.43 2.71
CA LYS A 357 -21.32 8.86 3.59
C LYS A 357 -20.75 7.85 4.59
N ARG A 358 -19.84 6.98 4.14
CA ARG A 358 -19.18 5.99 5.00
C ARG A 358 -18.38 6.71 6.09
N HIS A 359 -17.52 7.66 5.72
CA HIS A 359 -16.75 8.45 6.68
C HIS A 359 -17.61 9.24 7.68
N ASN A 360 -18.75 9.79 7.25
CA ASN A 360 -19.68 10.45 8.16
C ASN A 360 -20.32 9.45 9.16
N LEU A 361 -20.76 8.28 8.69
CA LEU A 361 -21.32 7.23 9.56
C LEU A 361 -20.26 6.67 10.53
N ASP A 362 -19.03 6.45 10.07
CA ASP A 362 -17.92 6.00 10.92
C ASP A 362 -17.59 7.05 12.00
N ALA A 363 -17.65 8.35 11.66
CA ALA A 363 -17.47 9.45 12.62
C ALA A 363 -18.63 9.59 13.61
N GLU A 364 -19.88 9.41 13.17
CA GLU A 364 -21.07 9.36 14.05
C GLU A 364 -20.94 8.20 15.05
N ASN A 365 -20.65 6.99 14.56
CA ASN A 365 -20.48 5.79 15.39
C ASN A 365 -19.36 5.98 16.43
N LEU A 366 -18.23 6.60 16.04
CA LEU A 366 -17.13 6.90 16.96
C LEU A 366 -17.53 7.94 18.02
N GLN A 367 -18.32 8.96 17.66
CA GLN A 367 -18.84 9.95 18.60
C GLN A 367 -19.82 9.32 19.61
N GLU A 368 -20.69 8.42 19.18
CA GLU A 368 -21.59 7.68 20.08
C GLU A 368 -20.80 6.83 21.09
N VAL A 369 -19.81 6.04 20.63
CA VAL A 369 -18.96 5.22 21.51
C VAL A 369 -18.14 6.06 22.50
N LEU A 370 -17.61 7.22 22.07
CA LEU A 370 -16.89 8.13 22.96
C LEU A 370 -17.83 8.82 23.97
N TRP A 371 -19.08 9.09 23.60
CA TRP A 371 -20.10 9.63 24.49
C TRP A 371 -20.52 8.60 25.56
N GLU A 372 -20.73 7.33 25.16
CA GLU A 372 -21.00 6.22 26.09
C GLU A 372 -19.90 6.06 27.13
N GLN A 373 -18.63 5.99 26.69
CA GLN A 373 -17.47 5.88 27.59
C GLN A 373 -17.39 7.07 28.55
N ARG A 374 -17.68 8.28 28.07
CA ARG A 374 -17.69 9.49 28.90
C ARG A 374 -18.84 9.48 29.92
N SER A 375 -20.01 8.96 29.59
CA SER A 375 -21.10 8.77 30.56
C SER A 375 -20.66 7.80 31.64
N ALA A 376 -20.26 6.58 31.27
CA ALA A 376 -19.89 5.54 32.23
C ALA A 376 -18.77 5.96 33.20
N LEU A 377 -17.78 6.72 32.72
CA LEU A 377 -16.74 7.30 33.58
C LEU A 377 -17.26 8.40 34.51
N SER A 378 -18.25 9.18 34.08
CA SER A 378 -18.92 10.21 34.90
C SER A 378 -19.81 9.56 35.97
N ASP A 379 -20.54 8.51 35.60
CA ASP A 379 -21.40 7.72 36.48
C ASP A 379 -20.57 7.02 37.58
N LEU A 380 -19.43 6.41 37.21
CA LEU A 380 -18.48 5.81 38.15
C LEU A 380 -17.83 6.87 39.07
N LEU A 381 -17.48 8.04 38.55
CA LEU A 381 -16.97 9.15 39.37
C LEU A 381 -18.02 9.63 40.38
N GLN A 382 -19.29 9.73 39.97
CA GLN A 382 -20.40 10.09 40.85
C GLN A 382 -20.64 9.03 41.94
N GLN A 383 -20.50 7.73 41.62
CA GLN A 383 -20.53 6.66 42.62
C GLN A 383 -19.38 6.79 43.63
N LEU A 384 -18.13 6.95 43.16
CA LEU A 384 -16.95 7.08 44.03
C LEU A 384 -17.00 8.32 44.93
N LEU A 385 -17.52 9.45 44.44
CA LEU A 385 -17.77 10.64 45.25
C LEU A 385 -18.83 10.37 46.33
N LYS A 386 -19.94 9.72 45.98
CA LYS A 386 -20.99 9.34 46.94
C LYS A 386 -20.47 8.37 48.01
N GLU A 387 -19.65 7.38 47.64
CA GLU A 387 -19.00 6.49 48.61
C GLU A 387 -18.02 7.24 49.53
N LYS A 388 -17.24 8.18 48.98
CA LYS A 388 -16.30 8.99 49.76
C LYS A 388 -17.04 9.82 50.80
N ASP A 389 -18.11 10.51 50.40
CA ASP A 389 -18.90 11.35 51.31
C ASP A 389 -19.63 10.49 52.37
N GLN A 390 -20.11 9.30 52.01
CA GLN A 390 -20.67 8.32 52.96
C GLN A 390 -19.63 7.87 54.00
N ARG A 391 -18.43 7.46 53.56
CA ARG A 391 -17.31 7.08 54.46
C ARG A 391 -16.88 8.25 55.35
N GLU A 392 -16.93 9.49 54.83
CA GLU A 392 -16.61 10.69 55.61
C GLU A 392 -17.65 10.95 56.71
N VAL A 393 -18.93 10.70 56.45
CA VAL A 393 -20.00 10.75 57.46
C VAL A 393 -19.84 9.64 58.52
N GLU A 394 -19.56 8.40 58.10
CA GLU A 394 -19.32 7.27 59.00
C GLU A 394 -18.12 7.51 59.92
N LEU A 395 -17.00 8.01 59.39
CA LEU A 395 -15.82 8.37 60.18
C LEU A 395 -16.12 9.48 61.19
N ARG A 396 -16.90 10.50 60.83
CA ARG A 396 -17.34 11.56 61.76
C ARG A 396 -18.21 11.00 62.88
N GLN A 397 -19.12 10.06 62.59
CA GLN A 397 -19.95 9.40 63.60
C GLN A 397 -19.10 8.55 64.56
N VAL A 398 -18.16 7.75 64.04
CA VAL A 398 -17.25 6.95 64.87
C VAL A 398 -16.37 7.83 65.75
N LEU A 399 -15.85 8.95 65.24
CA LEU A 399 -15.08 9.91 66.04
C LEU A 399 -15.93 10.54 67.16
N GLN A 400 -17.17 10.94 66.86
CA GLN A 400 -18.10 11.48 67.88
C GLN A 400 -18.45 10.44 68.94
N GLU A 401 -18.66 9.17 68.55
CA GLU A 401 -18.82 8.06 69.49
C GLU A 401 -17.58 7.83 70.36
N MET A 402 -16.37 7.96 69.81
CA MET A 402 -15.12 7.81 70.58
C MET A 402 -14.89 8.97 71.55
N GLU A 403 -15.23 10.20 71.15
CA GLU A 403 -15.17 11.40 72.00
C GLU A 403 -16.10 11.24 73.22
N LEU A 404 -17.38 10.93 72.99
CA LEU A 404 -18.37 10.63 74.03
C LEU A 404 -17.95 9.46 74.96
N LYS A 405 -17.27 8.44 74.42
CA LYS A 405 -16.74 7.32 75.22
C LYS A 405 -15.48 7.69 76.00
N SER A 406 -14.72 8.71 75.56
CA SER A 406 -13.53 9.20 76.26
C SER A 406 -13.88 10.13 77.44
N ASP A 407 -14.93 10.94 77.30
CA ASP A 407 -15.52 11.74 78.39
C ASP A 407 -16.12 10.84 79.50
N SER A 408 -16.49 9.61 79.16
CA SER A 408 -17.07 8.60 80.07
C SER A 408 -16.05 7.93 81.02
N ASN A 409 -15.12 8.74 81.56
CA ASN A 409 -14.15 8.38 82.61
C ASN A 409 -13.18 7.22 82.30
N GLN A 410 -12.32 7.39 81.28
CA GLN A 410 -11.05 6.65 81.23
C GLN A 410 -9.85 7.57 80.96
N GLN A 411 -9.15 7.97 82.02
CA GLN A 411 -7.79 8.49 81.89
C GLN A 411 -6.93 7.47 81.13
N ASN A 412 -6.20 7.94 80.12
CA ASN A 412 -5.43 7.11 79.18
C ASN A 412 -6.26 6.26 78.19
N TYR A 413 -7.55 6.52 77.96
CA TYR A 413 -8.36 5.81 76.94
C TYR A 413 -7.64 5.69 75.59
N TRP A 414 -7.13 6.81 75.06
CA TRP A 414 -6.38 6.87 73.80
C TRP A 414 -5.09 6.04 73.85
N LEU A 415 -4.38 6.04 74.98
CA LEU A 415 -3.19 5.24 75.18
C LEU A 415 -3.52 3.74 75.20
N ILE A 416 -4.66 3.37 75.81
CA ILE A 416 -5.16 1.98 75.86
C ILE A 416 -5.61 1.51 74.48
N GLN A 417 -6.30 2.32 73.68
CA GLN A 417 -6.66 1.93 72.31
C GLN A 417 -5.43 1.88 71.39
N TYR A 418 -4.47 2.80 71.54
CA TYR A 418 -3.21 2.77 70.78
C TYR A 418 -2.38 1.53 71.13
N GLN A 419 -2.24 1.23 72.42
CA GLN A 419 -1.58 0.00 72.90
C GLN A 419 -2.30 -1.25 72.37
N ARG A 420 -3.64 -1.31 72.43
CA ARG A 420 -4.42 -2.41 71.84
C ARG A 420 -4.21 -2.55 70.33
N LEU A 421 -4.01 -1.46 69.60
CA LEU A 421 -3.79 -1.48 68.15
C LEU A 421 -2.37 -1.97 67.81
N LEU A 422 -1.37 -1.64 68.64
CA LEU A 422 -0.02 -2.21 68.57
C LEU A 422 0.02 -3.70 68.97
N ASP A 423 -0.74 -4.09 70.00
CA ASP A 423 -0.85 -5.47 70.48
C ASP A 423 -1.73 -6.35 69.57
N ALA A 424 -2.61 -5.75 68.75
CA ALA A 424 -3.51 -6.42 67.81
C ALA A 424 -2.75 -6.97 66.58
N LYS A 425 -1.95 -8.01 66.81
CA LYS A 425 -1.20 -8.71 65.76
C LYS A 425 -2.15 -9.20 64.64
N PRO A 426 -1.96 -8.75 63.38
CA PRO A 426 -2.76 -9.21 62.25
C PRO A 426 -2.79 -10.73 62.13
N LEU A 427 -3.97 -11.31 61.86
CA LEU A 427 -4.16 -12.76 61.81
C LEU A 427 -3.23 -13.44 60.80
N LEU A 428 -2.95 -12.82 59.65
CA LEU A 428 -1.98 -13.31 58.66
C LEU A 428 -0.58 -13.53 59.28
N LEU A 429 -0.07 -12.55 60.04
CA LEU A 429 1.26 -12.65 60.66
C LEU A 429 1.26 -13.73 61.76
N ARG A 430 0.17 -13.82 62.54
CA ARG A 430 0.02 -14.89 63.55
C ARG A 430 -0.02 -16.29 62.92
N MET A 431 -0.59 -16.45 61.72
CA MET A 431 -0.58 -17.73 61.01
C MET A 431 0.78 -18.03 60.35
N GLN A 432 1.49 -17.03 59.84
CA GLN A 432 2.83 -17.21 59.27
C GLN A 432 3.84 -17.68 60.33
N GLU A 433 3.77 -17.16 61.56
CA GLU A 433 4.69 -17.53 62.65
C GLU A 433 4.51 -18.97 63.16
N VAL A 434 3.32 -19.55 63.03
CA VAL A 434 3.08 -20.96 63.40
C VAL A 434 3.84 -21.94 62.48
N GLY A 435 4.26 -21.48 61.30
CA GLY A 435 5.10 -22.25 60.37
C GLY A 435 6.61 -22.23 60.68
N VAL A 436 7.06 -21.57 61.76
CA VAL A 436 8.49 -21.53 62.14
C VAL A 436 8.83 -22.68 63.08
N GLU A 437 9.96 -23.35 62.84
CA GLU A 437 10.41 -24.51 63.62
C GLU A 437 10.49 -24.25 65.13
N SER A 438 9.84 -25.10 65.93
CA SER A 438 9.70 -24.94 67.39
C SER A 438 11.06 -24.76 68.11
N ASP A 439 12.10 -25.50 67.70
CA ASP A 439 13.41 -25.39 68.33
C ASP A 439 14.08 -24.03 68.05
N LEU A 440 13.87 -23.48 66.86
CA LEU A 440 14.33 -22.14 66.45
C LEU A 440 13.57 -21.04 67.20
N VAL A 441 12.26 -21.20 67.39
CA VAL A 441 11.46 -20.35 68.29
C VAL A 441 12.00 -20.45 69.73
N SER A 442 12.34 -21.65 70.20
CA SER A 442 12.93 -21.85 71.54
C SER A 442 14.27 -21.12 71.69
N LEU A 443 15.09 -21.08 70.64
CA LEU A 443 16.36 -20.37 70.61
C LEU A 443 16.16 -18.86 70.64
N LEU A 444 15.25 -18.33 69.82
CA LEU A 444 14.90 -16.90 69.85
C LEU A 444 14.39 -16.48 71.23
N CYS A 445 13.59 -17.31 71.90
CA CYS A 445 13.17 -17.08 73.29
C CYS A 445 14.35 -17.08 74.28
N LYS A 446 15.26 -18.05 74.19
CA LYS A 446 16.49 -18.12 75.02
C LYS A 446 17.43 -16.93 74.81
N LEU A 447 17.42 -16.33 73.61
CA LEU A 447 18.19 -15.14 73.24
C LEU A 447 17.43 -13.82 73.44
N SER A 448 16.20 -13.84 73.97
CA SER A 448 15.30 -12.68 74.08
C SER A 448 15.02 -11.96 72.73
N ALA A 449 15.21 -12.67 71.62
CA ALA A 449 15.22 -12.20 70.23
C ALA A 449 13.85 -12.30 69.54
N GLN A 450 12.75 -12.37 70.31
CA GLN A 450 11.40 -12.70 69.83
C GLN A 450 10.86 -11.72 68.77
N HIS A 451 11.35 -10.48 68.74
CA HIS A 451 10.94 -9.45 67.77
C HIS A 451 11.47 -9.71 66.34
N TYR A 452 12.43 -10.63 66.15
CA TYR A 452 12.82 -11.11 64.82
C TYR A 452 11.93 -12.26 64.31
N LEU A 453 11.03 -12.83 65.12
CA LEU A 453 10.12 -13.91 64.73
C LEU A 453 9.24 -13.57 63.51
N PRO A 454 8.61 -12.37 63.39
CA PRO A 454 7.78 -12.05 62.21
C PRO A 454 8.60 -11.97 60.92
N ILE A 455 9.86 -11.51 61.03
CA ILE A 455 10.81 -11.38 59.92
C ILE A 455 11.25 -12.77 59.44
N MET A 456 11.59 -13.66 60.38
CA MET A 456 11.97 -15.04 60.07
C MET A 456 10.80 -15.87 59.54
N ALA A 457 9.56 -15.58 59.98
CA ALA A 457 8.34 -16.15 59.42
C ALA A 457 8.06 -15.63 58.00
N HIS A 458 8.20 -14.32 57.75
CA HIS A 458 7.98 -13.72 56.43
C HIS A 458 8.99 -14.22 55.38
N HIS A 459 10.26 -14.39 55.76
CA HIS A 459 11.32 -14.93 54.91
C HIS A 459 11.49 -16.45 55.00
N ARG A 460 10.68 -17.14 55.81
CA ARG A 460 10.61 -18.61 55.92
C ARG A 460 11.96 -19.27 56.20
N VAL A 461 12.66 -18.71 57.18
CA VAL A 461 14.04 -19.09 57.53
C VAL A 461 14.02 -20.38 58.35
N THR A 462 14.28 -21.52 57.70
CA THR A 462 14.44 -22.83 58.33
C THR A 462 15.80 -22.98 59.01
N SER A 463 15.94 -23.93 59.94
CA SER A 463 17.23 -24.29 60.54
C SER A 463 18.24 -24.76 59.50
N GLU A 464 17.78 -25.48 58.47
CA GLU A 464 18.62 -25.90 57.35
C GLU A 464 19.11 -24.72 56.50
N ALA A 465 18.24 -23.74 56.19
CA ALA A 465 18.65 -22.52 55.51
C ALA A 465 19.71 -21.74 56.31
N LEU A 466 19.59 -21.68 57.64
CA LEU A 466 20.59 -21.06 58.53
C LEU A 466 21.97 -21.73 58.47
N ARG A 467 22.08 -23.01 58.09
CA ARG A 467 23.39 -23.70 57.95
C ARG A 467 24.23 -23.12 56.80
N HIS A 468 23.55 -22.59 55.78
CA HIS A 468 24.15 -22.11 54.53
C HIS A 468 24.22 -20.57 54.44
N MET A 469 23.56 -19.83 55.33
CA MET A 469 23.62 -18.36 55.40
C MET A 469 24.91 -17.83 56.02
N THR A 470 25.30 -16.59 55.68
CA THR A 470 26.41 -15.88 56.32
C THR A 470 25.93 -14.72 57.20
N THR A 471 26.83 -14.16 58.02
CA THR A 471 26.57 -12.93 58.80
C THR A 471 26.40 -11.67 57.93
N LYS A 472 26.52 -11.76 56.61
CA LYS A 472 26.07 -10.70 55.68
C LYS A 472 24.60 -10.87 55.31
N ASP A 473 24.13 -12.11 55.18
CA ASP A 473 22.78 -12.41 54.70
C ASP A 473 21.75 -12.28 55.83
N LEU A 474 22.11 -12.65 57.06
CA LEU A 474 21.30 -12.33 58.24
C LEU A 474 21.09 -10.81 58.43
N ARG A 475 22.03 -9.97 57.99
CA ARG A 475 21.87 -8.50 57.98
C ARG A 475 20.97 -8.00 56.85
N LYS A 476 20.97 -8.64 55.68
CA LYS A 476 19.98 -8.35 54.62
C LYS A 476 18.55 -8.69 55.10
N LEU A 477 18.42 -9.73 55.92
CA LEU A 477 17.19 -10.10 56.63
C LEU A 477 16.92 -9.22 57.88
N GLY A 478 17.63 -8.11 58.08
CA GLY A 478 17.39 -7.17 59.18
C GLY A 478 17.88 -7.59 60.57
N ILE A 479 18.42 -8.81 60.75
CA ILE A 479 18.97 -9.28 62.03
C ILE A 479 20.37 -8.68 62.23
N ASN A 480 20.41 -7.48 62.81
CA ASN A 480 21.63 -6.66 62.89
C ASN A 480 22.54 -6.96 64.08
N GLU A 481 22.05 -7.67 65.11
CA GLU A 481 22.81 -7.94 66.32
C GLU A 481 23.86 -9.05 66.15
N MET A 482 25.13 -8.67 66.23
CA MET A 482 26.29 -9.57 66.09
C MET A 482 26.32 -10.75 67.07
N GLY A 483 25.65 -10.64 68.23
CA GLY A 483 25.51 -11.73 69.20
C GLY A 483 24.51 -12.79 68.70
N ILE A 484 23.30 -12.35 68.36
CA ILE A 484 22.21 -13.21 67.85
C ILE A 484 22.64 -13.89 66.54
N GLN A 485 23.26 -13.16 65.60
CA GLN A 485 23.79 -13.74 64.36
C GLN A 485 24.74 -14.92 64.61
N LYS A 486 25.66 -14.80 65.57
CA LYS A 486 26.62 -15.86 65.90
C LYS A 486 25.93 -17.04 66.59
N ALA A 487 24.99 -16.79 67.49
CA ALA A 487 24.24 -17.83 68.18
C ALA A 487 23.40 -18.67 67.19
N LEU A 488 22.68 -18.00 66.27
CA LEU A 488 21.89 -18.67 65.21
C LEU A 488 22.76 -19.57 64.31
N LEU A 489 23.88 -19.05 63.80
CA LEU A 489 24.75 -19.78 62.86
C LEU A 489 25.55 -20.92 63.54
N ASN A 490 25.91 -20.79 64.80
CA ASN A 490 26.54 -21.88 65.56
C ASN A 490 25.53 -22.99 65.85
N TRP A 491 24.34 -22.63 66.37
CA TRP A 491 23.28 -23.60 66.67
C TRP A 491 22.86 -24.41 65.44
N ALA A 492 22.67 -23.75 64.28
CA ALA A 492 22.33 -24.44 63.04
C ALA A 492 23.45 -25.42 62.58
N ARG A 493 24.71 -25.13 62.92
CA ARG A 493 25.86 -26.01 62.63
C ARG A 493 25.95 -27.20 63.57
N GLU A 494 25.53 -27.04 64.82
CA GLU A 494 25.60 -28.06 65.88
C GLU A 494 24.42 -29.07 65.85
N GLN A 495 23.36 -28.79 65.07
CA GLN A 495 22.24 -29.72 64.81
C GLN A 495 22.70 -31.06 64.18
N PRO A 496 22.39 -32.23 64.78
CA PRO A 496 22.71 -33.55 64.22
C PRO A 496 21.89 -33.91 62.97
N THR A 497 22.51 -34.64 62.02
CA THR A 497 21.82 -35.22 60.85
C THR A 497 21.47 -36.68 61.09
N ALA A 498 20.21 -37.08 60.87
CA ALA A 498 19.72 -38.45 61.08
C ALA A 498 19.16 -39.09 59.79
N PRO A 499 19.53 -40.35 59.45
CA PRO A 499 18.96 -41.12 58.34
C PRO A 499 17.77 -42.02 58.76
N SER A 500 17.26 -42.81 57.80
CA SER A 500 15.94 -43.49 57.83
C SER A 500 15.85 -44.85 58.56
N GLU A 501 14.59 -45.29 58.74
CA GLU A 501 14.07 -46.67 58.94
C GLU A 501 14.17 -47.40 60.30
N GLY A 502 13.03 -47.99 60.72
CA GLY A 502 13.00 -49.23 61.53
C GLY A 502 12.05 -49.31 62.74
N ALA A 503 10.76 -49.64 62.50
CA ALA A 503 9.81 -50.47 63.29
C ALA A 503 10.04 -50.80 64.81
N CYS A 504 9.07 -51.04 65.71
CA CYS A 504 7.59 -51.08 65.79
C CYS A 504 7.25 -51.50 67.27
N LYS A 505 6.02 -51.68 67.82
CA LYS A 505 4.60 -51.53 67.42
C LYS A 505 3.74 -51.44 68.71
N ALA A 506 2.62 -50.70 68.73
CA ALA A 506 1.47 -50.96 69.62
C ALA A 506 0.22 -50.17 69.17
N ASP A 507 -0.80 -50.89 68.72
CA ASP A 507 -2.13 -50.45 68.24
C ASP A 507 -3.18 -51.37 68.92
N PRO A 508 -4.52 -51.11 68.93
CA PRO A 508 -5.25 -50.50 67.81
C PRO A 508 -6.48 -49.59 68.10
N GLN A 509 -6.91 -48.90 67.03
CA GLN A 509 -8.29 -48.43 66.71
C GLN A 509 -8.91 -47.33 67.61
N GLU A 510 -9.57 -46.28 67.09
CA GLU A 510 -10.09 -45.93 65.75
C GLU A 510 -10.22 -44.37 65.65
N GLU A 511 -10.47 -43.66 64.54
CA GLU A 511 -10.94 -43.99 63.18
C GLU A 511 -10.26 -43.08 62.09
N GLU A 512 -10.93 -42.06 61.53
CA GLU A 512 -10.49 -41.21 60.38
C GLU A 512 -10.77 -39.68 60.61
N ALA A 513 -10.35 -38.67 59.82
CA ALA A 513 -9.65 -38.58 58.52
C ALA A 513 -8.75 -37.29 58.40
N VAL A 514 -8.12 -37.07 57.23
CA VAL A 514 -7.05 -36.08 56.88
C VAL A 514 -7.46 -35.18 55.67
N PRO A 515 -6.65 -34.27 55.06
CA PRO A 515 -5.35 -33.64 55.40
C PRO A 515 -5.31 -32.07 55.28
N SER A 516 -4.11 -31.48 55.35
CA SER A 516 -3.81 -30.02 55.22
C SER A 516 -3.22 -29.63 53.85
N PRO A 517 -2.99 -28.32 53.59
CA PRO A 517 -1.76 -27.92 52.88
C PRO A 517 -1.04 -26.67 53.44
N SER A 518 0.23 -26.53 53.02
CA SER A 518 1.13 -25.37 53.21
C SER A 518 2.25 -25.47 52.15
N SER A 519 3.04 -24.46 51.74
CA SER A 519 2.86 -22.99 51.71
C SER A 519 3.98 -22.34 50.86
N LEU A 520 3.83 -21.06 50.46
CA LEU A 520 4.71 -20.27 49.58
C LEU A 520 6.21 -20.14 50.01
N PRO A 521 7.08 -19.55 49.17
CA PRO A 521 8.25 -18.75 49.58
C PRO A 521 8.21 -17.28 49.09
N SER A 522 9.16 -16.44 49.54
CA SER A 522 9.15 -14.96 49.41
C SER A 522 10.37 -14.39 48.65
N ALA A 523 10.27 -13.16 48.15
CA ALA A 523 11.34 -12.44 47.43
C ALA A 523 12.20 -11.49 48.32
N PRO A 524 13.40 -11.06 47.87
CA PRO A 524 14.28 -10.09 48.56
C PRO A 524 14.20 -8.65 47.99
N GLY A 525 14.86 -7.67 48.65
CA GLY A 525 14.81 -6.26 48.20
C GLY A 525 16.06 -5.38 48.41
N GLU A 526 16.05 -4.27 47.66
CA GLU A 526 16.74 -2.96 47.82
C GLU A 526 18.29 -2.82 47.78
N THR A 527 18.75 -1.55 47.84
CA THR A 527 19.96 -0.98 47.18
C THR A 527 21.10 -0.60 48.14
N PRO A 528 22.23 -0.04 47.64
CA PRO A 528 22.52 1.38 47.94
C PRO A 528 23.29 2.18 46.85
N THR A 529 23.64 3.44 47.16
CA THR A 529 23.90 4.59 46.24
C THR A 529 25.38 5.03 46.10
N SER A 530 25.73 5.73 44.99
CA SER A 530 26.75 6.82 44.95
C SER A 530 26.65 7.69 43.68
N THR A 531 27.20 8.92 43.71
CA THR A 531 27.04 10.04 42.72
C THR A 531 28.18 11.08 42.89
N PRO A 532 28.32 12.19 42.12
CA PRO A 532 28.03 12.54 40.70
C PRO A 532 29.36 13.03 40.02
N PRO A 533 29.47 14.13 39.22
CA PRO A 533 28.61 14.76 38.20
C PRO A 533 29.28 14.99 36.82
N LEU A 534 28.48 15.27 35.77
CA LEU A 534 28.78 16.29 34.75
C LEU A 534 27.47 16.72 34.04
N THR A 535 27.40 17.98 33.59
CA THR A 535 26.22 18.64 33.00
C THR A 535 26.56 19.15 31.58
N PRO A 536 25.59 19.38 30.66
CA PRO A 536 24.80 20.63 30.71
C PRO A 536 23.32 20.56 30.26
N VAL A 537 22.55 21.48 30.85
CA VAL A 537 21.41 22.25 30.33
C VAL A 537 20.96 21.98 28.88
N ASN A 538 19.67 21.63 28.72
CA ASN A 538 18.94 21.74 27.44
C ASN A 538 18.21 23.11 27.37
N PRO A 539 18.43 23.96 26.35
CA PRO A 539 17.74 25.23 26.20
C PRO A 539 16.37 25.09 25.54
N SER A 540 15.37 25.87 25.98
CA SER A 540 14.01 25.90 25.40
C SER A 540 13.79 27.14 24.53
N ALA A 541 13.45 26.97 23.25
CA ALA A 541 12.77 27.94 22.35
C ALA A 541 12.87 27.47 20.88
N PRO A 542 12.03 27.96 19.93
CA PRO A 542 10.64 28.43 20.06
C PRO A 542 9.70 27.78 19.01
N SER A 543 8.45 28.24 18.94
CA SER A 543 7.44 27.83 17.94
C SER A 543 7.31 28.83 16.77
N LEU A 544 7.35 28.33 15.53
CA LEU A 544 6.86 28.95 14.28
C LEU A 544 6.27 27.77 13.45
N ILE A 545 5.10 27.81 12.80
CA ILE A 545 4.45 28.83 11.96
C ILE A 545 5.28 29.13 10.70
N ASP A 546 5.04 28.39 9.61
CA ASP A 546 4.30 28.95 8.46
C ASP A 546 3.84 27.87 7.45
N GLY A 547 3.20 28.29 6.36
CA GLY A 547 2.59 27.42 5.32
C GLY A 547 3.55 26.74 4.32
N PRO A 548 3.01 26.09 3.27
CA PRO A 548 3.77 25.18 2.40
C PRO A 548 4.70 25.91 1.42
N GLY A 549 6.00 25.60 1.50
CA GLY A 549 7.03 26.02 0.55
C GLY A 549 8.22 25.05 0.57
N SER A 550 8.86 24.85 -0.57
CA SER A 550 10.05 24.01 -0.72
C SER A 550 11.24 24.64 0.02
N SER A 551 11.87 23.86 0.91
CA SER A 551 13.05 24.32 1.64
C SER A 551 14.26 24.51 0.71
N GLU A 552 14.90 25.67 0.77
CA GLU A 552 16.10 25.99 -0.01
C GLU A 552 17.35 25.24 0.50
N CYS A 553 18.36 25.10 -0.35
CA CYS A 553 19.63 24.46 -0.04
C CYS A 553 20.46 25.31 0.94
N VAL A 554 20.75 24.78 2.13
CA VAL A 554 21.46 25.51 3.21
C VAL A 554 22.94 25.82 2.91
N VAL A 555 23.45 25.40 1.74
CA VAL A 555 24.85 25.56 1.31
C VAL A 555 25.01 26.64 0.24
N CYS A 556 24.10 26.74 -0.73
CA CYS A 556 24.15 27.78 -1.78
C CYS A 556 23.04 28.84 -1.65
N MET A 557 21.92 28.54 -1.00
CA MET A 557 20.74 29.41 -0.88
C MET A 557 20.14 29.87 -2.24
N GLU A 558 20.46 29.17 -3.34
CA GLU A 558 20.02 29.50 -4.70
C GLU A 558 19.07 28.46 -5.32
N THR A 559 19.00 27.26 -4.75
CA THR A 559 18.27 26.12 -5.33
C THR A 559 17.62 25.27 -4.24
N GLU A 560 16.51 24.61 -4.57
CA GLU A 560 15.74 23.79 -3.64
C GLU A 560 16.53 22.60 -3.10
N SER A 561 16.21 22.18 -1.86
CA SER A 561 16.72 20.96 -1.27
C SER A 561 16.09 19.72 -1.92
N GLN A 562 16.89 19.00 -2.70
CA GLN A 562 16.44 17.84 -3.50
C GLN A 562 17.12 16.53 -3.05
N VAL A 563 17.97 16.55 -2.01
CA VAL A 563 18.74 15.38 -1.57
C VAL A 563 18.52 15.07 -0.09
N ILE A 564 18.18 13.81 0.18
CA ILE A 564 18.10 13.19 1.50
C ILE A 564 19.47 12.60 1.85
N PHE A 565 19.99 12.91 3.04
CA PHE A 565 21.20 12.28 3.58
C PHE A 565 20.87 11.09 4.50
N LEU A 566 21.31 9.88 4.15
CA LEU A 566 21.19 8.71 5.02
C LEU A 566 22.47 8.49 5.85
N PRO A 567 22.38 7.98 7.10
CA PRO A 567 21.17 7.49 7.77
C PRO A 567 20.31 8.58 8.44
N CYS A 568 20.76 9.84 8.45
CA CYS A 568 20.14 10.88 9.29
C CYS A 568 18.80 11.46 8.78
N GLY A 569 18.34 11.11 7.58
CA GLY A 569 17.05 11.49 7.02
C GLY A 569 16.88 12.97 6.62
N HIS A 570 17.89 13.82 6.84
CA HIS A 570 17.76 15.27 6.64
C HIS A 570 17.76 15.64 5.15
N VAL A 571 16.80 16.49 4.77
CA VAL A 571 16.69 17.10 3.43
C VAL A 571 17.05 18.58 3.57
N CYS A 572 18.22 18.97 3.05
CA CYS A 572 18.73 20.33 3.22
C CYS A 572 19.70 20.80 2.13
N CYS A 573 19.96 19.97 1.11
CA CYS A 573 20.91 20.29 0.03
C CYS A 573 20.32 20.01 -1.35
N CYS A 574 20.69 20.83 -2.32
CA CYS A 574 20.50 20.52 -3.74
C CYS A 574 21.56 19.51 -4.21
N GLN A 575 21.35 18.89 -5.38
CA GLN A 575 22.25 17.87 -5.93
C GLN A 575 23.70 18.35 -6.07
N MET A 576 23.94 19.59 -6.49
CA MET A 576 25.32 20.06 -6.68
C MET A 576 26.05 20.31 -5.36
N CYS A 577 25.33 20.64 -4.28
CA CYS A 577 25.91 20.84 -2.97
C CYS A 577 26.08 19.54 -2.17
N SER A 578 25.28 18.50 -2.46
CA SER A 578 25.37 17.22 -1.74
C SER A 578 26.68 16.49 -2.01
N ASP A 579 27.21 16.57 -3.22
CA ASP A 579 28.27 15.67 -3.70
C ASP A 579 29.65 15.99 -3.10
N ALA A 580 29.81 17.19 -2.52
CA ALA A 580 30.99 17.62 -1.79
C ALA A 580 30.92 17.35 -0.26
N LEU A 581 29.78 16.86 0.26
CA LEU A 581 29.55 16.73 1.70
C LEU A 581 29.70 15.29 2.18
N GLN A 582 30.64 15.08 3.10
CA GLN A 582 30.79 13.83 3.86
C GLN A 582 29.97 13.82 5.17
N THR A 583 29.53 14.98 5.65
CA THR A 583 28.74 15.12 6.89
C THR A 583 27.53 16.01 6.67
N CYS A 584 26.37 15.65 7.24
CA CYS A 584 25.13 16.43 7.13
C CYS A 584 25.28 17.82 7.76
N PRO A 585 24.99 18.93 7.06
CA PRO A 585 25.13 20.28 7.61
C PRO A 585 24.32 20.54 8.89
N LEU A 586 23.13 19.91 9.00
CA LEU A 586 22.21 20.12 10.13
C LEU A 586 22.61 19.33 11.38
N CYS A 587 22.76 18.00 11.28
CA CYS A 587 23.04 17.14 12.43
C CYS A 587 24.51 16.69 12.59
N ARG A 588 25.39 17.05 11.64
CA ARG A 588 26.83 16.71 11.60
C ARG A 588 27.18 15.21 11.55
N SER A 589 26.18 14.34 11.48
CA SER A 589 26.34 12.90 11.24
C SER A 589 27.02 12.62 9.90
N ASN A 590 27.84 11.57 9.85
CA ASN A 590 28.47 11.07 8.64
C ASN A 590 27.41 10.60 7.62
N ILE A 591 27.60 10.91 6.34
CA ILE A 591 26.67 10.58 5.26
C ILE A 591 27.11 9.25 4.62
N ALA A 592 26.24 8.25 4.65
CA ALA A 592 26.46 6.95 4.02
C ALA A 592 25.89 6.87 2.59
N GLN A 593 24.77 7.54 2.33
CA GLN A 593 24.11 7.58 1.01
C GLN A 593 23.39 8.90 0.78
N HIS A 594 23.27 9.29 -0.49
CA HIS A 594 22.62 10.49 -0.98
C HIS A 594 21.45 10.04 -1.88
N LEU A 595 20.21 10.39 -1.54
CA LEU A 595 19.03 10.00 -2.32
C LEU A 595 18.32 11.25 -2.87
N ARG A 596 18.10 11.30 -4.18
CA ARG A 596 17.42 12.42 -4.84
C ARG A 596 15.91 12.28 -4.80
N ILE A 597 15.22 13.34 -4.38
CA ILE A 597 13.77 13.50 -4.44
C ILE A 597 13.39 14.04 -5.83
N TYR A 598 12.43 13.39 -6.47
CA TYR A 598 11.75 13.90 -7.65
C TYR A 598 10.35 14.35 -7.24
N HIS A 599 10.07 15.64 -7.43
CA HIS A 599 8.72 16.19 -7.33
C HIS A 599 8.04 16.01 -8.70
N CYS A 600 6.74 15.68 -8.71
CA CYS A 600 6.02 15.19 -9.89
C CYS A 600 4.85 16.11 -10.27
#